data_AF-A0A1C6E430-F1
#
_entry.id   AF-A0A1C6E430-F1
#
_cell.length_a   1.000
_cell.length_b   1.000
_cell.length_c   1.000
_cell.angle_alpha   90.00
_cell.angle_beta   90.00
_cell.angle_gamma   90.00
#
_symmetry.space_group_name_H-M   'P 1'
#
loop_
_entity.id
_entity.type
_entity.pdbx_description
1 polymer ?
#
loop_
_entity_poly.entity_id
_entity_poly.type
_entity_poly.pdbx_seq_one_letter_code
_entity_poly.pdbx_strand_id
1 'polypeptide(L)'
;MEEFDIQRLMDNINSIIQQKNIKIGEMESDIGVSPGYISRLTKKGNGAATSADLIWKVAKYLGVSVDFLMDGNAAKTADNLRYMQGFINKLMVRTESAELCWEPITTKYVNQIMAGGDGELFIVKECGKTEHVDNGNDLPIIEENTFSEDNYTYRRVKKNRIWSSAAPLEYVWLDGPGFVAKLNEETELYIFSMGISFGTDHGNIEDTFYDVYMRKYVVDDSPDVLCGNMGEPIFYWKLIPLCNTFNNASSIREDIIGLYNSASNHAYDIKLDADAKSFIDEFMGLI
;
A
#
# COMPACT_ATOMS: atom_id res chain seq x y z
N MET A 1 -22.06 -9.49 24.10
CA MET A 1 -22.66 -8.65 23.05
C MET A 1 -22.10 -7.26 23.33
N GLU A 2 -21.17 -6.78 22.51
CA GLU A 2 -20.67 -5.41 22.66
C GLU A 2 -21.81 -4.45 22.36
N GLU A 3 -22.06 -3.52 23.29
CA GLU A 3 -23.10 -2.51 23.18
C GLU A 3 -22.58 -1.34 22.35
N PHE A 4 -23.45 -0.73 21.55
CA PHE A 4 -23.10 0.42 20.72
C PHE A 4 -22.54 1.57 21.57
N ASP A 5 -21.26 1.91 21.36
CA ASP A 5 -20.60 3.02 22.04
C ASP A 5 -20.66 4.29 21.19
N ILE A 6 -21.67 5.12 21.47
CA ILE A 6 -21.84 6.42 20.83
C ILE A 6 -20.64 7.36 21.09
N GLN A 7 -19.94 7.22 22.21
CA GLN A 7 -18.78 8.05 22.52
C GLN A 7 -17.63 7.71 21.58
N ARG A 8 -17.37 6.42 21.36
CA ARG A 8 -16.35 5.95 20.42
C ARG A 8 -16.61 6.41 18.98
N LEU A 9 -17.86 6.31 18.51
CA LEU A 9 -18.28 6.82 17.20
C LEU A 9 -17.93 8.31 17.07
N MET A 10 -18.26 9.09 18.09
CA MET A 10 -18.05 10.54 18.10
C MET A 10 -16.57 10.92 18.19
N ASP A 11 -15.79 10.20 18.98
CA ASP A 11 -14.34 10.38 19.08
C ASP A 11 -13.65 10.07 17.74
N ASN A 12 -14.10 9.02 17.04
CA ASN A 12 -13.64 8.69 15.69
C ASN A 12 -13.99 9.78 14.68
N ILE A 13 -15.26 10.24 14.66
CA ILE A 13 -15.70 11.34 13.78
C ILE A 13 -14.85 12.61 14.02
N ASN A 14 -14.72 13.05 15.27
CA ASN A 14 -13.97 14.25 15.62
C ASN A 14 -12.49 14.13 15.24
N SER A 15 -11.88 12.98 15.48
CA SER A 15 -10.48 12.72 15.11
C SER A 15 -10.27 12.80 13.60
N ILE A 16 -11.15 12.19 12.80
CA ILE A 16 -11.03 12.21 11.33
C ILE A 16 -11.27 13.62 10.77
N ILE A 17 -12.25 14.36 11.32
CA ILE A 17 -12.51 15.76 10.94
C ILE A 17 -11.27 16.63 11.19
N GLN A 18 -10.64 16.49 12.35
CA GLN A 18 -9.39 17.20 12.68
C GLN A 18 -8.25 16.79 11.74
N GLN A 19 -8.08 15.49 11.48
CA GLN A 19 -7.04 14.97 10.57
C GLN A 19 -7.20 15.52 9.15
N LYS A 20 -8.43 15.62 8.66
CA LYS A 20 -8.74 16.14 7.31
C LYS A 20 -8.86 17.66 7.24
N ASN A 21 -8.66 18.37 8.36
CA ASN A 21 -8.84 19.81 8.48
C ASN A 21 -10.22 20.31 7.98
N ILE A 22 -11.26 19.50 8.21
CA ILE A 22 -12.64 19.79 7.84
C ILE A 22 -13.29 20.59 8.96
N LYS A 23 -14.12 21.60 8.66
CA LYS A 23 -14.97 22.21 9.69
C LYS A 23 -16.21 21.36 9.90
N ILE A 24 -16.50 21.00 11.15
CA ILE A 24 -17.68 20.19 11.49
C ILE A 24 -18.99 20.79 10.95
N GLY A 25 -19.14 22.12 10.97
CA GLY A 25 -20.33 22.79 10.44
C GLY A 25 -20.46 22.77 8.91
N GLU A 26 -19.33 22.70 8.19
CA GLU A 26 -19.32 22.51 6.73
C GLU A 26 -19.77 21.08 6.40
N MET A 27 -19.18 20.07 7.06
CA MET A 27 -19.62 18.68 6.92
C MET A 27 -21.10 18.50 7.23
N GLU A 28 -21.59 19.08 8.34
CA GLU A 28 -23.01 19.00 8.72
C GLU A 28 -23.93 19.54 7.62
N SER A 29 -23.55 20.67 7.03
CA SER A 29 -24.31 21.27 5.93
C SER A 29 -24.31 20.38 4.69
N ASP A 30 -23.15 19.80 4.34
CA ASP A 30 -22.98 18.95 3.15
C ASP A 30 -23.72 17.62 3.26
N ILE A 31 -23.84 17.05 4.46
CA ILE A 31 -24.61 15.82 4.70
C ILE A 31 -26.11 16.08 4.98
N GLY A 32 -26.54 17.35 4.93
CA GLY A 32 -27.93 17.75 5.05
C GLY A 32 -28.47 17.74 6.49
N VAL A 33 -27.62 17.99 7.50
CA VAL A 33 -28.03 18.14 8.90
C VAL A 33 -27.80 19.55 9.42
N SER A 34 -28.62 19.97 10.40
CA SER A 34 -28.50 21.31 11.00
C SER A 34 -27.13 21.51 11.67
N PRO A 35 -26.52 22.71 11.59
CA PRO A 35 -25.30 23.01 12.32
C PRO A 35 -25.40 22.71 13.83
N GLY A 36 -24.34 22.11 14.37
CA GLY A 36 -24.23 21.61 15.74
C GLY A 36 -25.05 20.35 16.04
N TYR A 37 -25.65 19.67 15.04
CA TYR A 37 -26.38 18.42 15.25
C TYR A 37 -25.47 17.33 15.82
N ILE A 38 -24.29 17.14 15.21
CA ILE A 38 -23.29 16.16 15.64
C ILE A 38 -22.79 16.51 17.05
N SER A 39 -22.58 17.79 17.34
CA SER A 39 -22.20 18.27 18.69
C SER A 39 -23.30 18.08 19.74
N ARG A 40 -24.57 17.93 19.35
CA ARG A 40 -25.69 17.68 20.26
C ARG A 40 -25.87 16.20 20.60
N LEU A 41 -25.38 15.28 19.76
CA LEU A 41 -25.46 13.84 19.99
C LEU A 41 -24.61 13.37 21.19
N THR A 42 -23.53 14.08 21.51
CA THR A 42 -22.62 13.76 22.64
C THR A 42 -23.10 14.26 24.00
N LYS A 43 -24.11 15.14 24.04
CA LYS A 43 -24.64 15.64 25.32
C LYS A 43 -25.54 14.59 25.96
N LYS A 44 -25.05 13.97 27.05
CA LYS A 44 -25.81 13.04 27.91
C LYS A 44 -27.22 13.59 28.18
N GLY A 45 -28.24 12.84 27.74
CA GLY A 45 -29.64 13.13 28.02
C GLY A 45 -30.57 13.10 26.81
N ASN A 46 -30.04 13.18 25.58
CA ASN A 46 -30.86 13.00 24.38
C ASN A 46 -30.69 11.59 23.84
N GLY A 47 -31.65 10.70 24.16
CA GLY A 47 -31.83 9.41 23.50
C GLY A 47 -32.25 9.53 22.04
N ALA A 48 -31.69 10.50 21.30
CA ALA A 48 -31.86 10.57 19.86
C ALA A 48 -31.02 9.44 19.28
N ALA A 49 -31.70 8.36 18.89
CA ALA A 49 -31.09 7.29 18.12
C ALA A 49 -30.41 7.91 16.89
N THR A 50 -29.08 7.88 16.85
CA THR A 50 -28.33 8.20 15.63
C THR A 50 -28.83 7.26 14.54
N SER A 51 -29.49 7.80 13.52
CA SER A 51 -30.01 6.95 12.45
C SER A 51 -28.84 6.30 11.71
N ALA A 52 -29.00 5.04 11.33
CA ALA A 52 -28.01 4.36 10.48
C ALA A 52 -27.71 5.15 9.19
N ASP A 53 -28.72 5.87 8.67
CA ASP A 53 -28.60 6.81 7.54
C ASP A 53 -27.57 7.93 7.82
N LEU A 54 -27.57 8.52 9.01
CA LEU A 54 -26.60 9.55 9.37
C LEU A 54 -25.19 8.99 9.46
N ILE A 55 -25.01 7.83 10.12
CA ILE A 55 -23.70 7.18 10.26
C ILE A 55 -23.14 6.87 8.86
N TRP A 56 -23.96 6.34 7.97
CA TRP A 56 -23.58 6.06 6.59
C TRP A 56 -23.20 7.33 5.82
N LYS A 57 -23.97 8.42 5.94
CA LYS A 57 -23.63 9.71 5.29
C LYS A 57 -22.31 10.30 5.80
N VAL A 58 -22.08 10.25 7.10
CA VAL A 58 -20.82 10.70 7.71
C VAL A 58 -19.65 9.81 7.26
N ALA A 59 -19.82 8.49 7.25
CA ALA A 59 -18.81 7.55 6.76
C ALA A 59 -18.42 7.85 5.31
N LYS A 60 -19.43 8.06 4.45
CA LYS A 60 -19.25 8.40 3.04
C LYS A 60 -18.55 9.74 2.87
N TYR A 61 -18.95 10.77 3.61
CA TYR A 61 -18.32 12.10 3.54
C TYR A 61 -16.86 12.05 4.01
N LEU A 62 -16.59 11.33 5.10
CA LEU A 62 -15.26 11.18 5.65
C LEU A 62 -14.40 10.16 4.89
N GLY A 63 -14.96 9.42 3.92
CA GLY A 63 -14.24 8.42 3.12
C GLY A 63 -13.74 7.23 3.95
N VAL A 64 -14.52 6.76 4.93
CA VAL A 64 -14.20 5.60 5.78
C VAL A 64 -15.37 4.62 5.81
N SER A 65 -15.15 3.38 6.25
CA SER A 65 -16.25 2.42 6.43
C SER A 65 -17.09 2.74 7.66
N VAL A 66 -18.36 2.31 7.66
CA VAL A 66 -19.23 2.39 8.85
C VAL A 66 -18.62 1.60 10.00
N ASP A 67 -18.08 0.40 9.73
CA ASP A 67 -17.40 -0.42 10.75
C ASP A 67 -16.20 0.31 11.36
N PHE A 68 -15.44 1.08 10.57
CA PHE A 68 -14.33 1.88 11.10
C PHE A 68 -14.83 3.05 11.96
N LEU A 69 -15.94 3.69 11.61
CA LEU A 69 -16.52 4.72 12.48
C LEU A 69 -16.98 4.15 13.82
N MET A 70 -17.59 2.96 13.79
CA MET A 70 -18.16 2.29 14.97
C MET A 70 -17.07 1.67 15.85
N ASP A 71 -16.18 0.89 15.24
CA ASP A 71 -15.23 -0.01 15.92
C ASP A 71 -13.76 0.32 15.62
N GLY A 72 -13.50 1.40 14.88
CA GLY A 72 -12.14 1.88 14.64
C GLY A 72 -11.54 2.59 15.85
N ASN A 73 -10.28 2.99 15.68
CA ASN A 73 -9.57 3.91 16.58
C ASN A 73 -8.84 4.94 15.71
N ALA A 74 -9.52 6.04 15.40
CA ALA A 74 -8.99 7.09 14.54
C ALA A 74 -7.75 7.77 15.11
N ALA A 75 -7.61 7.85 16.44
CA ALA A 75 -6.40 8.38 17.09
C ALA A 75 -5.18 7.49 16.79
N LYS A 76 -5.32 6.16 16.90
CA LYS A 76 -4.27 5.21 16.53
C LYS A 76 -3.93 5.28 15.04
N THR A 77 -4.91 5.51 14.16
CA THR A 77 -4.67 5.74 12.73
C THR A 77 -3.83 7.01 12.50
N ALA A 78 -4.11 8.10 13.23
CA ALA A 78 -3.28 9.31 13.18
C ALA A 78 -1.84 9.04 13.66
N ASP A 79 -1.67 8.28 14.73
CA ASP A 79 -0.32 7.92 15.22
C ASP A 79 0.44 7.09 14.20
N ASN A 80 -0.22 6.11 13.56
CA ASN A 80 0.38 5.32 12.47
C ASN A 80 0.74 6.19 11.27
N LEU A 81 -0.12 7.15 10.90
CA LEU A 81 0.16 8.06 9.80
C LEU A 81 1.39 8.92 10.09
N ARG A 82 1.47 9.52 11.29
CA ARG A 82 2.62 10.31 11.72
C ARG A 82 3.89 9.46 11.75
N TYR A 83 3.78 8.21 12.21
CA TYR A 83 4.90 7.27 12.19
C TYR A 83 5.38 7.00 10.76
N MET A 84 4.45 6.76 9.83
CA MET A 84 4.76 6.58 8.40
C MET A 84 5.39 7.82 7.77
N GLN A 85 4.91 9.03 8.09
CA GLN A 85 5.53 10.28 7.63
C GLN A 85 6.97 10.42 8.14
N GLY A 86 7.20 10.14 9.42
CA GLY A 86 8.54 10.14 10.01
C GLY A 86 9.46 9.11 9.35
N PHE A 87 8.92 7.93 9.02
CA PHE A 87 9.64 6.89 8.30
C PHE A 87 10.01 7.33 6.87
N ILE A 88 9.06 7.85 6.09
CA ILE A 88 9.30 8.34 4.73
C ILE A 88 10.33 9.47 4.72
N ASN A 89 10.23 10.43 5.63
CA ASN A 89 11.21 11.52 5.72
C ASN A 89 12.62 10.98 6.01
N LYS A 90 12.74 9.98 6.89
CA LYS A 90 14.04 9.35 7.16
C LYS A 90 14.60 8.63 5.92
N LEU A 91 13.75 7.99 5.12
CA LEU A 91 14.15 7.36 3.86
C LEU A 91 14.60 8.40 2.83
N MET A 92 13.86 9.50 2.70
CA MET A 92 14.22 10.64 1.84
C MET A 92 15.61 11.16 2.20
N VAL A 93 15.83 11.55 3.46
CA VAL A 93 17.12 12.08 3.91
C VAL A 93 18.28 11.12 3.60
N ARG A 94 18.09 9.81 3.84
CA ARG A 94 19.13 8.81 3.57
C ARG A 94 19.34 8.53 2.08
N THR A 95 18.31 8.70 1.26
CA THR A 95 18.40 8.55 -0.19
C THR A 95 19.21 9.71 -0.77
N GLU A 96 18.86 10.95 -0.41
CA GLU A 96 19.55 12.16 -0.86
C GLU A 96 21.01 12.21 -0.38
N SER A 97 21.33 11.62 0.78
CA SER A 97 22.70 11.52 1.29
C SER A 97 23.48 10.33 0.74
N ALA A 98 22.92 9.56 -0.20
CA ALA A 98 23.47 8.31 -0.75
C ALA A 98 23.78 7.23 0.32
N GLU A 99 23.17 7.31 1.50
CA GLU A 99 23.24 6.28 2.56
C GLU A 99 22.26 5.12 2.34
N LEU A 100 21.24 5.35 1.50
CA LEU A 100 20.26 4.37 1.10
C LEU A 100 20.28 4.23 -0.42
N CYS A 101 20.82 3.10 -0.89
CA CYS A 101 20.90 2.80 -2.32
C CYS A 101 19.62 2.11 -2.79
N TRP A 102 19.09 2.58 -3.92
CA TRP A 102 17.92 1.99 -4.58
C TRP A 102 18.36 1.20 -5.80
N GLU A 103 17.82 0.00 -5.98
CA GLU A 103 18.02 -0.82 -7.16
C GLU A 103 16.74 -0.87 -8.00
N PRO A 104 16.83 -0.64 -9.32
CA PRO A 104 15.67 -0.69 -10.19
C PRO A 104 15.20 -2.13 -10.36
N ILE A 105 13.90 -2.33 -10.21
CA ILE A 105 13.23 -3.57 -10.54
C ILE A 105 12.81 -3.48 -11.99
N THR A 106 13.55 -4.19 -12.83
CA THR A 106 13.36 -4.14 -14.28
C THR A 106 12.09 -4.88 -14.70
N THR A 107 11.49 -4.42 -15.79
CA THR A 107 10.36 -5.09 -16.46
C THR A 107 10.70 -6.54 -16.82
N LYS A 108 11.94 -6.80 -17.28
CA LYS A 108 12.46 -8.15 -17.57
C LYS A 108 12.36 -9.08 -16.36
N TYR A 109 12.83 -8.60 -15.21
CA TYR A 109 12.80 -9.39 -13.97
C TYR A 109 11.36 -9.75 -13.59
N VAL A 110 10.44 -8.79 -13.69
CA VAL A 110 9.05 -9.07 -13.32
C VAL A 110 8.34 -9.97 -14.33
N ASN A 111 8.65 -9.83 -15.62
CA ASN A 111 8.17 -10.74 -16.65
C ASN A 111 8.61 -12.18 -16.38
N GLN A 112 9.85 -12.38 -15.93
CA GLN A 112 10.36 -13.70 -15.56
C GLN A 112 9.53 -14.30 -14.41
N ILE A 113 9.21 -13.52 -13.37
CA ILE A 113 8.35 -13.98 -12.26
C ILE A 113 6.96 -14.36 -12.76
N MET A 114 6.30 -13.46 -13.48
CA MET A 114 4.94 -13.70 -13.94
C MET A 114 4.85 -14.90 -14.90
N ALA A 115 5.92 -15.20 -15.63
CA ALA A 115 6.01 -16.40 -16.48
C ALA A 115 6.21 -17.71 -15.69
N GLY A 116 6.33 -17.64 -14.35
CA GLY A 116 6.57 -18.78 -13.47
C GLY A 116 8.04 -19.01 -13.13
N GLY A 117 8.89 -18.00 -13.28
CA GLY A 117 10.30 -18.06 -12.87
C GLY A 117 10.49 -17.85 -11.36
N ASP A 118 11.68 -18.20 -10.88
CA ASP A 118 12.05 -18.26 -9.46
C ASP A 118 12.25 -16.90 -8.77
N GLY A 119 11.74 -15.79 -9.33
CA GLY A 119 11.94 -14.48 -8.72
C GLY A 119 10.99 -14.23 -7.55
N GLU A 120 11.38 -13.32 -6.66
CA GLU A 120 10.84 -13.22 -5.30
C GLU A 120 10.13 -11.89 -5.02
N LEU A 121 9.19 -11.49 -5.89
CA LEU A 121 8.79 -10.08 -5.95
C LEU A 121 7.28 -9.87 -6.05
N PHE A 122 6.79 -9.02 -5.14
CA PHE A 122 5.38 -8.63 -4.88
C PHE A 122 4.36 -9.77 -4.98
N ILE A 123 3.08 -9.46 -4.76
CA ILE A 123 2.05 -10.51 -4.72
C ILE A 123 1.61 -10.80 -6.16
N VAL A 124 2.29 -11.76 -6.80
CA VAL A 124 1.76 -12.39 -8.01
C VAL A 124 0.79 -13.48 -7.56
N LYS A 125 -0.46 -13.41 -8.01
CA LYS A 125 -1.45 -14.46 -7.73
C LYS A 125 -1.70 -15.26 -8.98
N GLU A 126 -1.62 -16.58 -8.86
CA GLU A 126 -2.30 -17.45 -9.82
C GLU A 126 -3.81 -17.19 -9.68
N CYS A 127 -4.46 -16.83 -10.78
CA CYS A 127 -5.91 -16.91 -10.87
C CYS A 127 -6.29 -18.37 -10.68
N GLY A 128 -6.67 -18.72 -9.46
CA GLY A 128 -7.36 -19.98 -9.17
C GLY A 128 -8.53 -20.13 -10.13
N LYS A 129 -8.91 -21.38 -10.44
CA LYS A 129 -10.14 -21.67 -11.18
C LYS A 129 -11.32 -21.17 -10.36
N THR A 130 -11.67 -19.90 -10.45
CA THR A 130 -12.97 -19.41 -10.01
C THR A 130 -13.96 -19.95 -11.03
N GLU A 131 -14.74 -20.95 -10.61
CA GLU A 131 -15.94 -21.39 -11.29
C GLU A 131 -16.76 -20.14 -11.66
N HIS A 132 -16.99 -19.97 -12.95
CA HIS A 132 -17.97 -19.10 -13.59
C HIS A 132 -18.34 -17.79 -12.89
N VAL A 133 -17.81 -16.69 -13.43
CA VAL A 133 -18.69 -15.57 -13.80
C VAL A 133 -18.45 -15.30 -15.28
N ASP A 134 -19.22 -16.02 -16.10
CA ASP A 134 -19.52 -15.61 -17.47
C ASP A 134 -20.16 -14.23 -17.40
N ASN A 135 -19.37 -13.20 -17.65
CA ASN A 135 -19.86 -11.94 -18.17
C ASN A 135 -18.93 -11.52 -19.31
N GLY A 136 -18.98 -12.29 -20.40
CA GLY A 136 -19.00 -11.82 -21.80
C GLY A 136 -18.00 -10.77 -22.28
N ASN A 137 -16.93 -10.47 -21.56
CA ASN A 137 -15.81 -9.68 -22.04
C ASN A 137 -14.61 -10.60 -22.08
N ASP A 138 -14.21 -10.94 -23.30
CA ASP A 138 -13.05 -11.73 -23.65
C ASP A 138 -11.91 -11.46 -22.66
N LEU A 139 -11.41 -12.53 -22.02
CA LEU A 139 -10.07 -12.51 -21.48
C LEU A 139 -9.18 -12.04 -22.63
N PRO A 140 -8.44 -10.91 -22.53
CA PRO A 140 -7.38 -10.68 -23.49
C PRO A 140 -6.38 -11.80 -23.26
N ILE A 141 -6.48 -12.84 -24.08
CA ILE A 141 -5.43 -13.80 -24.32
C ILE A 141 -4.33 -12.94 -24.92
N ILE A 142 -3.41 -12.45 -24.08
CA ILE A 142 -2.10 -12.03 -24.57
C ILE A 142 -1.53 -13.33 -25.12
N GLU A 143 -1.58 -13.48 -26.46
CA GLU A 143 -1.01 -14.63 -27.16
C GLU A 143 0.38 -14.89 -26.59
N GLU A 144 0.79 -16.17 -26.49
CA GLU A 144 2.03 -16.62 -25.83
C GLU A 144 3.31 -15.85 -26.22
N ASN A 145 3.26 -15.04 -27.29
CA ASN A 145 4.34 -14.25 -27.87
C ASN A 145 4.08 -12.73 -27.98
N THR A 146 3.00 -12.16 -27.42
CA THR A 146 2.80 -10.69 -27.42
C THR A 146 3.47 -10.02 -26.22
N PHE A 147 4.73 -10.37 -25.99
CA PHE A 147 5.63 -9.58 -25.16
C PHE A 147 6.32 -8.55 -26.05
N SER A 148 5.95 -7.28 -25.92
CA SER A 148 6.79 -6.18 -26.34
C SER A 148 7.58 -5.73 -25.12
N GLU A 149 8.91 -5.71 -25.22
CA GLU A 149 9.79 -5.10 -24.21
C GLU A 149 9.51 -3.60 -24.03
N ASP A 150 8.75 -2.99 -24.95
CA ASP A 150 8.40 -1.58 -24.99
C ASP A 150 7.08 -1.24 -24.26
N ASN A 151 6.32 -2.26 -23.79
CA ASN A 151 5.06 -2.02 -23.08
C ASN A 151 5.28 -1.87 -21.57
N TYR A 152 5.26 -0.63 -21.10
CA TYR A 152 5.47 -0.25 -19.70
C TYR A 152 4.37 -0.73 -18.73
N THR A 153 3.23 -1.23 -19.24
CA THR A 153 2.04 -1.58 -18.45
C THR A 153 1.69 -3.06 -18.57
N TYR A 154 2.13 -3.89 -17.63
CA TYR A 154 1.79 -5.32 -17.62
C TYR A 154 0.79 -5.65 -16.52
N ARG A 155 -0.24 -6.41 -16.90
CA ARG A 155 -1.37 -6.75 -16.02
C ARG A 155 -1.34 -8.24 -15.62
N ARG A 156 -1.00 -9.13 -16.56
CA ARG A 156 -1.04 -10.60 -16.42
C ARG A 156 -0.10 -11.33 -17.39
N VAL A 157 0.30 -12.55 -17.04
CA VAL A 157 0.91 -13.56 -17.92
C VAL A 157 0.31 -14.92 -17.62
N LYS A 158 -0.26 -15.61 -18.62
CA LYS A 158 -1.01 -16.87 -18.41
C LYS A 158 -2.09 -16.69 -17.33
N LYS A 159 -2.05 -17.49 -16.25
CA LYS A 159 -2.94 -17.37 -15.10
C LYS A 159 -2.44 -16.40 -14.03
N ASN A 160 -1.20 -15.92 -14.14
CA ASN A 160 -0.58 -15.09 -13.14
C ASN A 160 -0.96 -13.63 -13.37
N ARG A 161 -1.40 -12.94 -12.32
CA ARG A 161 -1.69 -11.50 -12.34
C ARG A 161 -0.90 -10.76 -11.28
N ILE A 162 -0.60 -9.49 -11.54
CA ILE A 162 -0.21 -8.60 -10.44
C ILE A 162 -1.42 -8.44 -9.51
N TRP A 163 -1.18 -8.56 -8.21
CA TRP A 163 -2.16 -8.26 -7.19
C TRP A 163 -1.65 -7.14 -6.29
N SER A 164 -2.54 -6.19 -6.01
CA SER A 164 -2.32 -5.16 -4.99
C SER A 164 -3.39 -5.27 -3.90
N SER A 165 -2.98 -5.08 -2.65
CA SER A 165 -3.91 -4.99 -1.52
C SER A 165 -4.78 -3.72 -1.57
N ALA A 166 -4.34 -2.70 -2.32
CA ALA A 166 -5.08 -1.47 -2.55
C ALA A 166 -6.41 -1.71 -3.27
N ALA A 167 -6.39 -2.64 -4.23
CA ALA A 167 -7.48 -2.88 -5.16
C ALA A 167 -7.60 -4.38 -5.47
N PRO A 168 -8.12 -5.18 -4.52
CA PRO A 168 -8.12 -6.64 -4.64
C PRO A 168 -9.03 -7.17 -5.76
N LEU A 169 -9.99 -6.36 -6.19
CA LEU A 169 -11.00 -6.69 -7.20
C LEU A 169 -10.75 -6.02 -8.56
N GLU A 170 -9.89 -5.00 -8.61
CA GLU A 170 -9.70 -4.20 -9.82
C GLU A 170 -8.51 -4.70 -10.66
N TYR A 171 -8.42 -4.18 -11.89
CA TYR A 171 -7.26 -4.40 -12.73
C TYR A 171 -6.14 -3.45 -12.35
N VAL A 172 -4.99 -4.01 -11.97
CA VAL A 172 -3.77 -3.26 -11.65
C VAL A 172 -2.61 -3.68 -12.55
N TRP A 173 -1.70 -2.74 -12.80
CA TRP A 173 -0.44 -2.95 -13.53
C TRP A 173 0.70 -2.15 -12.91
N LEU A 174 1.95 -2.43 -13.28
CA LEU A 174 3.01 -1.46 -13.04
C LEU A 174 2.89 -0.28 -14.01
N ASP A 175 2.95 0.93 -13.48
CA ASP A 175 2.91 2.20 -14.22
C ASP A 175 4.27 2.91 -14.12
N GLY A 176 5.34 2.15 -14.30
CA GLY A 176 6.73 2.59 -14.14
C GLY A 176 7.64 1.51 -13.55
N PRO A 177 8.96 1.78 -13.41
CA PRO A 177 9.87 0.89 -12.71
C PRO A 177 9.50 0.75 -11.24
N GLY A 178 9.75 -0.42 -10.66
CA GLY A 178 9.80 -0.59 -9.22
C GLY A 178 11.19 -0.26 -8.69
N PHE A 179 11.31 0.00 -7.39
CA PHE A 179 12.61 0.18 -6.73
C PHE A 179 12.66 -0.62 -5.43
N VAL A 180 13.82 -1.19 -5.14
CA VAL A 180 14.12 -1.88 -3.88
C VAL A 180 15.30 -1.22 -3.20
N ALA A 181 15.25 -1.08 -1.87
CA ALA A 181 16.38 -0.67 -1.06
C ALA A 181 16.55 -1.60 0.14
N LYS A 182 17.77 -2.02 0.40
CA LYS A 182 18.12 -2.84 1.57
C LYS A 182 18.21 -1.93 2.80
N LEU A 183 17.30 -2.11 3.76
CA LEU A 183 17.32 -1.36 5.01
C LEU A 183 18.34 -1.93 6.01
N ASN A 184 18.51 -3.25 5.99
CA ASN A 184 19.51 -4.03 6.73
C ASN A 184 19.61 -5.45 6.12
N GLU A 185 20.45 -6.32 6.69
CA GLU A 185 20.66 -7.71 6.21
C GLU A 185 19.38 -8.54 6.06
N GLU A 186 18.35 -8.26 6.84
CA GLU A 186 17.13 -9.07 6.89
C GLU A 186 15.91 -8.31 6.38
N THR A 187 16.06 -7.06 5.93
CA THR A 187 14.91 -6.20 5.61
C THR A 187 15.16 -5.40 4.34
N GLU A 188 14.24 -5.55 3.39
CA GLU A 188 14.19 -4.81 2.13
C GLU A 188 12.90 -3.99 2.07
N LEU A 189 12.98 -2.82 1.46
CA LEU A 189 11.87 -1.93 1.21
C LEU A 189 11.64 -1.83 -0.29
N TYR A 190 10.40 -1.99 -0.71
CA TYR A 190 9.98 -1.91 -2.09
C TYR A 190 9.00 -0.77 -2.28
N ILE A 191 9.13 -0.04 -3.38
CA ILE A 191 8.18 0.95 -3.83
C ILE A 191 7.86 0.76 -5.32
N PHE A 192 6.59 0.78 -5.67
CA PHE A 192 6.11 0.60 -7.04
C PHE A 192 5.17 1.72 -7.45
N SER A 193 5.36 2.24 -8.66
CA SER A 193 4.31 2.96 -9.37
C SER A 193 3.36 1.96 -10.00
N MET A 194 2.08 2.08 -9.67
CA MET A 194 1.01 1.16 -10.05
C MET A 194 -0.06 1.92 -10.82
N GLY A 195 -0.59 1.33 -11.88
CA GLY A 195 -1.80 1.81 -12.53
C GLY A 195 -2.99 0.99 -12.08
N ILE A 196 -4.16 1.62 -11.97
CA ILE A 196 -5.44 0.97 -11.69
C ILE A 196 -6.47 1.39 -12.73
N SER A 197 -7.33 0.46 -13.13
CA SER A 197 -8.52 0.73 -13.93
C SER A 197 -9.73 0.15 -13.22
N PHE A 198 -10.74 0.98 -12.99
CA PHE A 198 -12.00 0.58 -12.40
C PHE A 198 -13.19 1.20 -13.15
N GLY A 199 -14.27 0.43 -13.23
CA GLY A 199 -15.47 0.82 -13.95
C GLY A 199 -16.31 1.82 -13.17
N THR A 200 -16.82 2.84 -13.84
CA THR A 200 -17.84 3.76 -13.32
C THR A 200 -19.04 3.81 -14.26
N ASP A 201 -20.14 4.41 -13.80
CA ASP A 201 -21.34 4.65 -14.62
C ASP A 201 -21.04 5.47 -15.90
N HIS A 202 -19.90 6.15 -15.96
CA HIS A 202 -19.45 6.99 -17.08
C HIS A 202 -18.30 6.37 -17.89
N GLY A 203 -17.97 5.10 -17.66
CA GLY A 203 -16.85 4.40 -18.29
C GLY A 203 -15.71 4.10 -17.32
N ASN A 204 -14.61 3.59 -17.84
CA ASN A 204 -13.44 3.24 -17.03
C ASN A 204 -12.63 4.49 -16.69
N ILE A 205 -12.25 4.61 -15.43
CA ILE A 205 -11.28 5.60 -14.97
C ILE A 205 -9.96 4.87 -14.75
N GLU A 206 -8.88 5.44 -15.28
CA GLU A 206 -7.52 5.01 -14.97
C GLU A 206 -6.87 6.04 -14.04
N ASP A 207 -6.17 5.56 -13.02
CA ASP A 207 -5.41 6.38 -12.09
C ASP A 207 -4.07 5.68 -11.76
N THR A 208 -3.10 6.46 -11.30
CA THR A 208 -1.81 5.98 -10.82
C THR A 208 -1.84 5.98 -9.30
N PHE A 209 -1.21 5.00 -8.67
CA PHE A 209 -1.00 4.96 -7.23
C PHE A 209 0.34 4.31 -6.91
N TYR A 210 0.79 4.42 -5.67
CA TYR A 210 2.07 3.89 -5.23
C TYR A 210 1.85 2.86 -4.14
N ASP A 211 2.47 1.70 -4.32
CA ASP A 211 2.46 0.61 -3.37
C ASP A 211 3.81 0.52 -2.67
N VAL A 212 3.78 0.40 -1.34
CA VAL A 212 4.99 0.24 -0.52
C VAL A 212 4.91 -1.07 0.26
N TYR A 213 5.93 -1.91 0.10
CA TYR A 213 6.05 -3.20 0.78
C TYR A 213 7.38 -3.29 1.54
N MET A 214 7.39 -4.02 2.65
CA MET A 214 8.62 -4.52 3.25
C MET A 214 8.73 -6.02 3.01
N ARG A 215 9.95 -6.49 2.81
CA ARG A 215 10.26 -7.91 2.84
C ARG A 215 11.21 -8.14 4.01
N LYS A 216 10.86 -9.09 4.88
CA LYS A 216 11.65 -9.42 6.06
C LYS A 216 12.01 -10.89 6.07
N TYR A 217 13.26 -11.22 6.34
CA TYR A 217 13.67 -12.60 6.57
C TYR A 217 13.16 -13.06 7.93
N VAL A 218 12.45 -14.18 7.95
CA VAL A 218 11.83 -14.73 9.16
C VAL A 218 12.35 -16.13 9.40
N VAL A 219 12.72 -16.38 10.65
CA VAL A 219 13.00 -17.71 11.19
C VAL A 219 11.79 -18.12 12.01
N ASP A 220 11.10 -19.17 11.58
CA ASP A 220 9.96 -19.74 12.30
C ASP A 220 10.41 -21.00 13.04
N ASP A 221 10.63 -20.84 14.35
CA ASP A 221 11.01 -21.90 15.29
C ASP A 221 9.78 -22.53 15.96
N SER A 222 8.57 -22.26 15.47
CA SER A 222 7.35 -22.80 16.06
C SER A 222 7.37 -24.33 15.97
N PRO A 223 7.15 -25.06 17.07
CA PRO A 223 7.10 -26.51 17.03
C PRO A 223 5.94 -26.94 16.14
N ASP A 224 6.20 -27.80 15.17
CA ASP A 224 5.16 -28.38 14.32
C ASP A 224 4.26 -29.29 15.17
N VAL A 225 3.20 -28.70 15.74
CA VAL A 225 2.31 -29.34 16.73
C VAL A 225 1.58 -30.56 16.14
N LEU A 226 1.57 -30.70 14.81
CA LEU A 226 0.86 -31.78 14.13
C LEU A 226 1.66 -33.09 14.04
N CYS A 227 2.98 -33.08 14.24
CA CYS A 227 3.81 -34.28 14.01
C CYS A 227 4.75 -34.69 15.15
N GLY A 228 4.77 -33.99 16.30
CA GLY A 228 5.49 -34.44 17.51
C GLY A 228 7.03 -34.46 17.38
N ASN A 229 7.57 -33.99 16.26
CA ASN A 229 8.98 -33.68 16.09
C ASN A 229 9.17 -32.19 16.40
N MET A 230 10.25 -31.82 17.09
CA MET A 230 10.77 -30.45 16.98
C MET A 230 11.21 -30.31 15.51
N GLY A 231 10.37 -29.68 14.69
CA GLY A 231 10.70 -29.41 13.29
C GLY A 231 11.95 -28.55 13.21
N GLU A 232 12.78 -28.79 12.20
CA GLU A 232 13.87 -27.87 11.85
C GLU A 232 13.28 -26.47 11.58
N PRO A 233 13.97 -25.40 12.00
CA PRO A 233 13.50 -24.04 11.78
C PRO A 233 13.21 -23.78 10.31
N ILE A 234 12.06 -23.16 10.03
CA ILE A 234 11.67 -22.81 8.66
C ILE A 234 12.15 -21.40 8.38
N PHE A 235 12.99 -21.27 7.36
CA PHE A 235 13.53 -19.98 6.92
C PHE A 235 12.81 -19.51 5.67
N TYR A 236 12.20 -18.34 5.73
CA TYR A 236 11.54 -17.76 4.56
C TYR A 236 11.50 -16.24 4.61
N TRP A 237 11.39 -15.64 3.43
CA TRP A 237 11.13 -14.22 3.32
C TRP A 237 9.62 -13.93 3.40
N LYS A 238 9.23 -13.10 4.35
CA LYS A 238 7.87 -12.63 4.54
C LYS A 238 7.67 -11.26 3.91
N LEU A 239 6.74 -11.17 2.96
CA LEU A 239 6.30 -9.89 2.40
C LEU A 239 5.22 -9.26 3.31
N ILE A 240 5.36 -7.97 3.59
CA ILE A 240 4.53 -7.19 4.50
C ILE A 240 4.06 -5.95 3.74
N PRO A 241 2.77 -5.85 3.37
CA PRO A 241 2.22 -4.63 2.80
C PRO A 241 2.24 -3.52 3.86
N LEU A 242 2.89 -2.40 3.55
CA LEU A 242 2.90 -1.25 4.46
C LEU A 242 1.72 -0.33 4.17
N CYS A 243 1.67 0.21 2.96
CA CYS A 243 0.67 1.20 2.60
C CYS A 243 0.54 1.35 1.08
N ASN A 244 -0.56 1.97 0.64
CA ASN A 244 -0.81 2.32 -0.75
C ASN A 244 -1.53 3.66 -0.87
N THR A 245 -1.16 4.47 -1.85
CA THR A 245 -1.70 5.84 -2.00
C THR A 245 -3.12 5.88 -2.55
N PHE A 246 -3.66 4.74 -2.99
CA PHE A 246 -5.04 4.64 -3.47
C PHE A 246 -6.06 4.54 -2.32
N ASN A 247 -5.71 3.87 -1.22
CA ASN A 247 -6.63 3.55 -0.13
C ASN A 247 -6.14 4.11 1.21
N ASN A 248 -5.14 3.46 1.82
CA ASN A 248 -4.78 3.71 3.23
C ASN A 248 -3.69 4.78 3.44
N ALA A 249 -3.11 5.31 2.37
CA ALA A 249 -2.02 6.30 2.41
C ALA A 249 -2.29 7.54 1.54
N SER A 250 -3.55 7.79 1.17
CA SER A 250 -3.91 8.94 0.31
C SER A 250 -3.50 10.29 0.90
N SER A 251 -3.48 10.43 2.23
CA SER A 251 -3.05 11.64 2.94
C SER A 251 -1.53 11.91 2.90
N ILE A 252 -0.72 10.89 2.59
CA ILE A 252 0.75 10.98 2.47
C ILE A 252 1.21 10.65 1.05
N ARG A 253 0.29 10.76 0.08
CA ARG A 253 0.54 10.45 -1.32
C ARG A 253 1.70 11.25 -1.89
N GLU A 254 1.75 12.55 -1.63
CA GLU A 254 2.82 13.43 -2.11
C GLU A 254 4.18 13.07 -1.48
N ASP A 255 4.21 12.68 -0.21
CA ASP A 255 5.45 12.23 0.46
C ASP A 255 5.99 10.95 -0.19
N ILE A 256 5.10 10.00 -0.52
CA ILE A 256 5.45 8.74 -1.19
C ILE A 256 5.88 8.97 -2.63
N ILE A 257 5.22 9.88 -3.36
CA ILE A 257 5.64 10.30 -4.71
C ILE A 257 7.04 10.92 -4.65
N GLY A 258 7.31 11.77 -3.66
CA GLY A 258 8.63 12.35 -3.43
C GLY A 258 9.70 11.28 -3.25
N LEU A 259 9.41 10.27 -2.42
CA LEU A 259 10.30 9.12 -2.21
C LEU A 259 10.53 8.31 -3.47
N TYR A 260 9.47 8.01 -4.23
CA TYR A 260 9.59 7.30 -5.50
C TYR A 260 10.48 8.04 -6.49
N ASN A 261 10.28 9.36 -6.63
CA ASN A 261 11.07 10.19 -7.54
C ASN A 261 12.54 10.27 -7.10
N SER A 262 12.80 10.42 -5.79
CA SER A 262 14.16 10.39 -5.25
C SER A 262 14.83 9.03 -5.52
N ALA A 263 14.14 7.92 -5.23
CA ALA A 263 14.62 6.58 -5.56
C ALA A 263 14.94 6.43 -7.05
N SER A 264 14.06 6.92 -7.95
CA SER A 264 14.27 6.89 -9.40
C SER A 264 15.51 7.68 -9.84
N ASN A 265 15.69 8.88 -9.29
CA ASN A 265 16.84 9.74 -9.60
C ASN A 265 18.16 9.12 -9.15
N HIS A 266 18.17 8.43 -7.99
CA HIS A 266 19.37 7.85 -7.39
C HIS A 266 19.60 6.37 -7.75
N ALA A 267 18.64 5.70 -8.38
CA ALA A 267 18.74 4.26 -8.68
C ALA A 267 19.90 3.91 -9.61
N TYR A 268 20.26 4.86 -10.49
CA TYR A 268 21.29 4.72 -11.51
C TYR A 268 22.58 5.48 -11.18
N ASP A 269 22.69 6.04 -9.97
CA ASP A 269 23.92 6.66 -9.50
C ASP A 269 25.07 5.64 -9.43
N ILE A 270 26.30 6.13 -9.50
CA ILE A 270 27.49 5.30 -9.35
C ILE A 270 27.53 4.75 -7.93
N LYS A 271 27.45 3.43 -7.80
CA LYS A 271 27.56 2.70 -6.53
C LYS A 271 28.95 2.12 -6.41
N LEU A 272 29.72 2.64 -5.45
CA LEU A 272 31.02 2.07 -5.08
C LEU A 272 30.88 1.42 -3.71
N ASP A 273 31.09 0.11 -3.66
CA ASP A 273 31.19 -0.62 -2.39
C ASP A 273 32.52 -0.30 -1.68
N ALA A 274 32.68 -0.80 -0.45
CA ALA A 274 33.85 -0.52 0.37
C ALA A 274 35.15 -1.04 -0.28
N ASP A 275 35.08 -2.18 -0.94
CA ASP A 275 36.22 -2.82 -1.59
C ASP A 275 36.66 -1.99 -2.81
N ALA A 276 35.72 -1.61 -3.68
CA ALA A 276 35.97 -0.75 -4.83
C ALA A 276 36.55 0.61 -4.40
N LYS A 277 36.01 1.23 -3.33
CA LYS A 277 36.59 2.45 -2.76
C LYS A 277 38.01 2.23 -2.27
N SER A 278 38.26 1.15 -1.53
CA SER A 278 39.60 0.82 -1.04
C SER A 278 40.60 0.64 -2.18
N PHE A 279 40.23 -0.05 -3.26
CA PHE A 279 41.10 -0.21 -4.43
C PHE A 279 41.36 1.12 -5.15
N ILE A 280 40.35 1.98 -5.26
CA ILE A 280 40.51 3.32 -5.83
C ILE A 280 41.44 4.14 -4.94
N ASP A 281 41.24 4.13 -3.63
CA ASP A 281 42.07 4.87 -2.67
C ASP A 281 43.53 4.42 -2.70
N GLU A 282 43.79 3.11 -2.80
CA GLU A 282 45.13 2.55 -2.99
C GLU A 282 45.76 3.05 -4.29
N PHE A 283 45.02 2.97 -5.40
CA PHE A 283 45.50 3.45 -6.70
C PHE A 283 45.77 4.97 -6.71
N MET A 284 44.94 5.73 -6.01
CA MET A 284 45.05 7.19 -5.88
C MET A 284 46.10 7.62 -4.84
N GLY A 285 46.66 6.70 -4.06
CA GLY A 285 47.64 6.97 -3.01
C GLY A 285 47.07 7.72 -1.79
N LEU A 286 45.80 7.46 -1.46
CA LEU A 286 45.08 8.08 -0.33
C LEU A 286 45.19 7.26 0.97
N ILE A 287 45.71 6.03 0.90
CA ILE A 287 45.96 5.09 2.00
C ILE A 287 47.35 4.48 1.88
#